data_AF-A0A1F7Z7L3-F1
#
_entry.id   AF-A0A1F7Z7L3-F1
#
_cell.length_a   1.000
_cell.length_b   1.000
_cell.length_c   1.000
_cell.angle_alpha   90.00
_cell.angle_beta   90.00
_cell.angle_gamma   90.00
#
_symmetry.space_group_name_H-M   'P 1'
#
loop_
_entity.id
_entity.type
_entity.pdbx_description
1 polymer ?
#
loop_
_entity_poly.entity_id
_entity_poly.type
_entity_poly.pdbx_seq_one_letter_code
_entity_poly.pdbx_strand_id
1 'polypeptide(L)'
;MTKYKEYFDRMLNENKELFDKFQKLHNDYALNPEPLQEIYNRDGEKILTLIREYENRLCANTERGMYNKYSAGLAEKFQNEVRKRFPMIDHVGLKTENNFNQVVSNDFVLKKIKLT
;
A
#
# COMPACT_ATOMS: atom_id res chain seq x y z
N MET A 1 10.39 -12.75 21.46
CA MET A 1 9.36 -12.46 20.45
C MET A 1 9.83 -13.04 19.12
N THR A 2 8.97 -13.13 18.10
CA THR A 2 9.43 -13.49 16.75
C THR A 2 10.16 -12.28 16.13
N LYS A 3 11.24 -12.50 15.38
CA LYS A 3 12.08 -11.41 14.82
C LYS A 3 11.27 -10.37 14.03
N TYR A 4 10.28 -10.79 13.25
CA TYR A 4 9.44 -9.86 12.49
C TYR A 4 8.65 -8.91 13.40
N LYS A 5 8.20 -9.39 14.57
CA LYS A 5 7.44 -8.59 15.53
C LYS A 5 8.34 -7.57 16.23
N GLU A 6 9.57 -7.96 16.56
CA GLU A 6 10.57 -7.03 17.13
C GLU A 6 10.91 -5.89 16.16
N TYR A 7 11.06 -6.19 14.87
CA TYR A 7 11.29 -5.18 13.84
C TYR A 7 10.07 -4.28 13.63
N PHE A 8 8.86 -4.84 13.69
CA PHE A 8 7.61 -4.07 13.62
C PHE A 8 7.45 -3.13 14.81
N ASP A 9 7.66 -3.63 16.03
CA ASP A 9 7.59 -2.83 17.25
C ASP A 9 8.67 -1.74 17.25
N ARG A 10 9.90 -2.07 16.78
CA ARG A 10 10.98 -1.09 16.62
C ARG A 10 10.60 0.00 15.61
N MET A 11 10.06 -0.36 14.45
CA MET A 11 9.60 0.58 13.43
C MET A 11 8.58 1.56 14.01
N LEU A 12 7.59 1.06 14.76
CA LEU A 12 6.58 1.89 15.41
C LEU A 12 7.17 2.78 16.50
N ASN A 13 8.07 2.26 17.33
CA ASN A 13 8.63 3.02 18.45
C ASN A 13 9.57 4.13 17.97
N GLU A 14 10.44 3.84 16.99
CA GLU A 14 11.39 4.82 16.43
C GLU A 14 10.68 5.92 15.64
N ASN A 15 9.51 5.62 15.07
CA ASN A 15 8.74 6.54 14.22
C ASN A 15 7.37 6.87 14.80
N LYS A 16 7.24 6.81 16.13
CA LYS A 16 5.95 6.87 16.84
C LYS A 16 5.13 8.08 16.43
N GLU A 17 5.73 9.26 16.34
CA GLU A 17 5.02 10.48 15.97
C GLU A 17 4.48 10.44 14.53
N LEU A 18 5.24 9.85 13.60
CA LEU A 18 4.81 9.72 12.21
C LEU A 18 3.64 8.74 12.10
N PHE A 19 3.75 7.58 12.74
CA PHE A 19 2.68 6.59 12.75
C PHE A 19 1.45 7.05 13.53
N ASP A 20 1.60 7.80 14.62
CA ASP A 20 0.47 8.38 15.37
C ASP A 20 -0.28 9.43 14.53
N LYS A 21 0.44 10.27 13.77
CA LYS A 21 -0.17 11.21 12.82
C LYS A 21 -0.88 10.48 11.69
N PHE A 22 -0.22 9.47 11.10
CA PHE A 22 -0.81 8.68 10.04
C PHE A 22 -2.02 7.87 10.51
N GLN A 23 -2.03 7.36 11.74
CA GLN A 23 -3.17 6.65 12.31
C GLN A 23 -4.41 7.54 12.39
N LYS A 24 -4.25 8.81 12.77
CA LYS A 24 -5.37 9.77 12.77
C LYS A 24 -5.90 9.98 11.36
N LEU A 25 -5.01 10.26 10.42
CA LEU A 25 -5.36 10.42 9.01
C LEU A 25 -6.04 9.17 8.44
N HIS A 26 -5.59 7.97 8.84
CA HIS A 26 -6.17 6.70 8.43
C HIS A 26 -7.59 6.52 8.95
N ASN A 27 -7.83 6.86 10.21
CA ASN A 27 -9.17 6.80 10.80
C ASN A 27 -10.10 7.79 10.08
N ASP A 28 -9.63 8.99 9.76
CA ASP A 28 -10.40 9.99 9.02
C ASP A 28 -10.65 9.54 7.58
N TYR A 29 -9.66 8.94 6.92
CA TYR A 29 -9.75 8.39 5.57
C TYR A 29 -10.74 7.21 5.51
N ALA A 30 -10.79 6.38 6.56
CA ALA A 30 -11.78 5.30 6.66
C ALA A 30 -13.22 5.81 6.75
N LEU A 31 -13.43 7.04 7.21
CA LEU A 31 -14.75 7.69 7.26
C LEU A 31 -15.06 8.44 5.94
N ASN A 32 -14.10 9.20 5.41
CA ASN A 32 -14.28 10.04 4.22
C ASN A 32 -13.07 9.97 3.27
N PRO A 33 -12.97 8.93 2.43
CA PRO A 33 -11.78 8.69 1.62
C PRO A 33 -11.62 9.68 0.45
N GLU A 34 -12.71 10.15 -0.16
CA GLU A 34 -12.67 11.01 -1.36
C GLU A 34 -11.86 12.31 -1.19
N PRO A 35 -12.13 13.20 -0.21
CA PRO A 35 -11.38 14.43 -0.07
C PRO A 35 -9.98 14.21 0.52
N LEU A 36 -9.74 13.07 1.16
CA LEU A 36 -8.50 12.76 1.86
C LEU A 36 -7.52 11.94 1.02
N GLN A 37 -7.92 11.43 -0.15
CA GLN A 37 -7.10 10.56 -0.98
C GLN A 37 -5.74 11.15 -1.33
N GLU A 38 -5.67 12.43 -1.68
CA GLU A 38 -4.41 13.08 -2.07
C GLU A 38 -3.43 13.15 -0.89
N ILE A 39 -3.93 13.58 0.27
CA ILE A 39 -3.13 13.69 1.50
C ILE A 39 -2.75 12.30 2.02
N TYR A 40 -3.69 11.35 1.96
CA TYR A 40 -3.48 9.96 2.35
C TYR A 40 -2.45 9.26 1.46
N ASN A 41 -2.47 9.52 0.16
CA ASN A 41 -1.44 9.03 -0.78
C ASN A 41 -0.06 9.62 -0.45
N ARG A 42 0.03 10.95 -0.30
CA ARG A 42 1.30 11.63 -0.03
C ARG A 42 1.93 11.21 1.29
N ASP A 43 1.15 11.15 2.36
CA ASP A 43 1.67 10.80 3.68
C ASP A 43 1.84 9.28 3.81
N GLY A 44 0.95 8.50 3.19
CA GLY A 44 1.06 7.04 3.09
C GLY A 44 2.27 6.58 2.31
N GLU A 45 2.71 7.29 1.27
CA GLU A 45 3.92 6.97 0.51
C GLU A 45 5.17 6.96 1.41
N LYS A 46 5.26 7.92 2.34
CA LYS A 46 6.35 7.98 3.32
C LYS A 46 6.31 6.79 4.26
N ILE A 47 5.11 6.43 4.72
CA ILE A 47 4.90 5.28 5.60
C ILE A 47 5.27 3.97 4.89
N LEU A 48 4.82 3.77 3.64
CA LEU A 48 5.17 2.61 2.82
C LEU A 48 6.67 2.50 2.58
N THR A 49 7.34 3.62 2.29
CA THR A 49 8.81 3.65 2.12
C THR A 49 9.50 3.19 3.39
N LEU A 50 9.06 3.67 4.55
CA LEU A 50 9.62 3.27 5.84
C LEU A 50 9.37 1.79 6.14
N ILE A 51 8.14 1.30 5.92
CA ILE A 51 7.81 -0.13 6.08
C ILE A 51 8.74 -1.00 5.21
N ARG A 52 8.92 -0.64 3.94
CA ARG A 52 9.83 -1.35 3.02
C ARG A 52 11.27 -1.33 3.50
N GLU A 53 11.73 -0.24 4.09
CA GLU A 53 13.08 -0.15 4.64
C GLU A 53 13.28 -1.12 5.83
N TYR A 54 12.34 -1.19 6.76
CA TYR A 54 12.42 -2.13 7.88
C TYR A 54 12.25 -3.58 7.44
N GLU A 55 11.39 -3.84 6.46
CA GLU A 55 11.24 -5.17 5.83
C GLU A 55 12.55 -5.60 5.14
N ASN A 56 13.18 -4.71 4.38
CA ASN A 56 14.48 -4.96 3.75
C ASN A 56 15.57 -5.22 4.80
N ARG A 57 15.59 -4.46 5.91
CA ARG A 57 16.54 -4.70 7.02
C ARG A 57 16.30 -6.06 7.69
N LEU A 58 15.03 -6.47 7.85
CA LEU A 58 14.65 -7.78 8.38
C LEU A 58 15.13 -8.92 7.44
N CYS A 59 14.93 -8.75 6.14
CA CYS A 59 15.32 -9.74 5.12
C CYS A 59 16.83 -9.78 4.88
N ALA A 60 17.51 -8.62 4.81
CA ALA A 60 18.97 -8.54 4.62
C ALA A 60 19.76 -9.20 5.75
N ASN A 61 19.24 -9.17 6.99
CA ASN A 61 19.84 -9.87 8.12
C ASN A 61 19.60 -11.39 8.10
N THR A 62 18.65 -11.87 7.29
CA THR A 62 18.37 -13.31 7.13
C THR A 62 18.97 -13.92 5.87
N GLU A 63 19.20 -13.12 4.82
CA GLU A 63 19.83 -13.53 3.56
C GLU A 63 21.37 -13.66 3.61
N ARG A 64 22.02 -13.15 4.67
CA ARG A 64 23.44 -13.43 4.91
C ARG A 64 23.76 -14.91 5.18
N GLY A 65 22.75 -15.77 5.31
CA GLY A 65 22.88 -17.23 5.34
C GLY A 65 22.19 -17.89 4.13
N MET A 66 22.45 -19.18 3.90
CA MET A 66 21.99 -20.01 2.76
C MET A 66 20.45 -20.19 2.62
N TYR A 67 19.63 -19.32 3.21
CA TYR A 67 18.21 -19.54 3.52
C TYR A 67 17.26 -18.47 2.91
N ASN A 68 17.35 -18.21 1.60
CA ASN A 68 16.44 -17.30 0.87
C ASN A 68 14.93 -17.63 1.00
N LYS A 69 14.57 -18.88 1.33
CA LYS A 69 13.16 -19.26 1.56
C LYS A 69 12.63 -18.78 2.91
N TYR A 70 13.51 -18.48 3.87
CA TYR A 70 13.13 -18.07 5.22
C TYR A 70 12.83 -16.57 5.31
N SER A 71 13.42 -15.74 4.43
CA SER A 71 13.14 -14.30 4.34
C SER A 71 11.75 -14.01 3.79
N ALA A 72 11.29 -14.75 2.77
CA ALA A 72 9.95 -14.59 2.19
C ALA A 72 8.82 -14.76 3.21
N GLY A 73 8.88 -15.78 4.07
CA GLY A 73 7.86 -16.00 5.10
C GLY A 73 7.93 -15.00 6.26
N LEU A 74 9.06 -14.33 6.48
CA LEU A 74 9.18 -13.25 7.46
C LEU A 74 8.63 -11.93 6.95
N ALA A 75 8.91 -11.60 5.69
CA ALA A 75 8.34 -10.46 4.97
C ALA A 75 6.81 -10.53 4.96
N GLU A 76 6.24 -11.67 4.58
CA GLU A 76 4.79 -11.87 4.57
C GLU A 76 4.17 -11.67 5.97
N LYS A 77 4.77 -12.24 7.01
CA LYS A 77 4.31 -12.07 8.40
C LYS A 77 4.41 -10.62 8.86
N PHE A 78 5.48 -9.91 8.50
CA PHE A 78 5.67 -8.51 8.82
C PHE A 78 4.59 -7.64 8.15
N GLN A 79 4.37 -7.83 6.84
CA GLN A 79 3.33 -7.14 6.09
C GLN A 79 1.93 -7.44 6.62
N ASN A 80 1.67 -8.67 7.07
CA ASN A 80 0.39 -9.03 7.69
C ASN A 80 0.15 -8.28 9.01
N GLU A 81 1.18 -8.02 9.83
CA GLU A 81 1.02 -7.17 11.02
C GLU A 81 0.75 -5.72 10.65
N VAL A 82 1.41 -5.19 9.61
CA VAL A 82 1.13 -3.86 9.07
C VAL A 82 -0.33 -3.73 8.62
N ARG A 83 -0.84 -4.69 7.83
CA ARG A 83 -2.24 -4.69 7.37
C ARG A 83 -3.24 -4.81 8.52
N LYS A 84 -2.91 -5.56 9.58
CA LYS A 84 -3.76 -5.60 10.80
C LYS A 84 -3.86 -4.23 11.47
N ARG A 85 -2.78 -3.45 11.46
CA ARG A 85 -2.76 -2.11 12.07
C ARG A 85 -3.40 -1.05 11.17
N PHE A 86 -3.18 -1.14 9.87
CA PHE A 86 -3.66 -0.21 8.85
C PHE A 86 -4.39 -0.97 7.73
N PRO A 87 -5.67 -1.32 7.90
CA PRO A 87 -6.41 -2.15 6.93
C PRO A 87 -6.49 -1.57 5.52
N MET A 88 -6.54 -0.24 5.38
CA MET A 88 -6.55 0.48 4.10
C MET A 88 -5.15 0.93 3.63
N ILE A 89 -4.07 0.33 4.12
CA ILE A 89 -2.71 0.70 3.68
C ILE A 89 -2.50 0.46 2.18
N ASP A 90 -3.16 -0.56 1.62
CA ASP A 90 -3.07 -0.90 0.20
C ASP A 90 -3.81 0.11 -0.70
N HIS A 91 -4.60 1.03 -0.13
CA HIS A 91 -5.26 2.11 -0.89
C HIS A 91 -4.34 3.31 -1.15
N VAL A 92 -3.16 3.34 -0.52
CA VAL A 92 -2.14 4.37 -0.76
C VAL A 92 -1.62 4.23 -2.18
N GLY A 93 -1.72 5.31 -2.95
CA GLY A 93 -1.28 5.37 -4.35
C GLY A 93 -2.36 5.00 -5.37
N LEU A 94 -3.58 4.68 -4.93
CA LEU A 94 -4.71 4.56 -5.85
C LEU A 94 -5.00 5.94 -6.46
N LYS A 95 -4.99 5.98 -7.79
CA LYS A 95 -5.52 7.11 -8.56
C LYS A 95 -6.98 6.78 -8.87
N THR A 96 -7.91 7.49 -8.24
CA THR A 96 -9.31 7.51 -8.65
C THR A 96 -9.41 8.30 -9.95
N GLU A 97 -9.13 7.65 -11.06
CA GLU A 97 -9.55 8.17 -12.35
C GLU A 97 -11.07 8.00 -12.45
N ASN A 98 -11.82 9.03 -12.07
CA ASN A 98 -13.22 9.19 -12.49
C ASN A 98 -13.28 9.52 -13.99
N ASN A 99 -12.67 8.68 -14.83
CA ASN A 99 -12.75 8.76 -16.29
C ASN A 99 -13.91 7.89 -16.80
N PHE A 100 -15.10 8.07 -16.23
CA PHE A 100 -16.36 7.69 -16.89
C PHE A 100 -16.86 8.76 -17.87
N ASN A 101 -16.05 9.79 -18.14
CA ASN A 101 -16.22 10.67 -19.29
C ASN A 101 -15.27 10.26 -20.44
N GLN A 102 -15.22 8.96 -20.77
CA GLN A 102 -14.89 8.61 -22.14
C GLN A 102 -16.10 8.95 -23.00
N VAL A 103 -16.01 10.15 -23.57
CA VAL A 103 -16.67 10.59 -24.80
C VAL A 103 -17.22 9.40 -25.58
N VAL A 104 -18.56 9.27 -25.57
CA VAL A 104 -19.30 8.47 -26.53
C VAL A 104 -19.07 9.11 -27.90
N SER A 105 -17.94 8.81 -28.51
CA SER A 105 -17.69 9.14 -29.91
C SER A 105 -18.51 8.12 -30.71
N ASN A 106 -19.71 8.54 -31.14
CA ASN A 106 -20.66 7.77 -31.94
C ASN A 106 -20.15 7.46 -33.38
N ASP A 107 -18.86 7.15 -33.57
CA ASP A 107 -18.24 7.02 -34.90
C ASP A 107 -18.10 5.57 -35.40
N PHE A 108 -18.82 4.61 -34.81
CA PHE A 108 -18.96 3.29 -35.43
C PHE A 108 -20.05 3.30 -36.50
N VAL A 109 -19.70 3.76 -37.71
CA VAL A 109 -20.55 3.59 -38.90
C VAL A 109 -20.46 2.14 -39.39
N LEU A 110 -21.42 1.32 -38.99
CA LEU A 110 -21.65 -0.01 -39.58
C LEU A 110 -22.10 0.16 -41.04
N LYS A 111 -21.17 0.13 -42.00
CA LYS A 111 -21.53 0.03 -43.42
C LYS A 111 -22.08 -1.37 -43.70
N LYS A 112 -23.39 -1.45 -43.95
CA LYS A 112 -24.05 -2.67 -44.45
C LYS A 112 -23.44 -3.05 -45.80
N ILE A 113 -22.75 -4.19 -45.85
CA ILE A 113 -22.33 -4.82 -47.11
C ILE A 113 -23.56 -5.49 -47.71
N LYS A 114 -23.98 -5.07 -48.90
CA LYS A 114 -24.93 -5.85 -49.71
C LYS A 114 -24.12 -6.94 -50.44
N LEU A 115 -24.31 -8.19 -50.04
CA LEU A 115 -23.96 -9.34 -50.87
C LEU A 115 -24.97 -9.39 -52.01
N THR A 116 -24.47 -9.20 -53.23
CA THR A 116 -25.25 -9.33 -54.47
C THR A 116 -25.02 -10.72 -55.03
#